data_AF-A0A7M4ENP4-F1
#
_entry.id   AF-A0A7M4ENP4-F1
#
_cell.length_a   1.000
_cell.length_b   1.000
_cell.length_c   1.000
_cell.angle_alpha   90.00
_cell.angle_beta   90.00
_cell.angle_gamma   90.00
#
_symmetry.space_group_name_H-M   'P 1'
#
loop_
_entity.id
_entity.type
_entity.pdbx_description
1 polymer ?
#
loop_
_entity_poly.entity_id
_entity_poly.type
_entity_poly.pdbx_seq_one_letter_code
_entity_poly.pdbx_strand_id
1 'polypeptide(L)'
;MIVLILSFALVWNKAQSWGFKDGVLHNSIWLERAAGVYHREARTGKYQLTYLEAKAVCEYEGGRLATYQQLEAARKIGFHVCAAGWMAKGRVGYPIVKAGTNCGFGKTGIIDYGFRLNRSERWDAYCYNPNGKECGGIFTDSKHIFKSPGYPNEYENEQICYWHIRLKYGQQIHLQFLEFDVEDDTACMADYLEVYDSYDDVTGFVGRYCGDELPDDISSTGNVMTLKFLSDASVTAGGFQIKYTAVDPPSKPSDGKNTTSQGKINFLPGKFGIL
;
A
#
# COMPACT_ATOMS: atom_id res chain seq x y z
N MET A 1 19.88 -49.11 23.58
CA MET A 1 20.02 -48.27 22.37
C MET A 1 18.62 -47.84 21.97
N ILE A 2 18.18 -46.64 22.37
CA ILE A 2 18.29 -45.38 21.59
C ILE A 2 17.36 -45.44 20.37
N VAL A 3 16.38 -44.56 20.07
CA VAL A 3 15.73 -43.40 20.70
C VAL A 3 14.59 -43.00 19.71
N LEU A 4 13.44 -42.60 20.25
CA LEU A 4 12.41 -41.66 19.72
C LEU A 4 12.14 -41.53 18.21
N ILE A 5 10.95 -41.95 17.75
CA ILE A 5 10.08 -41.13 16.87
C ILE A 5 8.61 -41.28 17.33
N LEU A 6 8.30 -40.68 18.47
CA LEU A 6 6.94 -40.27 18.85
C LEU A 6 6.90 -38.75 18.82
N SER A 7 6.58 -38.15 17.65
CA SER A 7 6.14 -36.75 17.53
C SER A 7 5.99 -36.32 16.07
N PHE A 8 4.93 -36.74 15.38
CA PHE A 8 4.47 -36.06 14.15
C PHE A 8 2.98 -35.69 14.16
N ALA A 9 2.25 -36.00 15.24
CA ALA A 9 0.82 -35.70 15.37
C ALA A 9 0.47 -34.60 16.40
N LEU A 10 1.46 -33.81 16.86
CA LEU A 10 1.25 -32.73 17.84
C LEU A 10 1.81 -31.35 17.42
N VAL A 11 2.03 -31.14 16.11
CA VAL A 11 2.43 -29.80 15.59
C VAL A 11 1.34 -29.17 14.70
N TRP A 12 0.23 -29.87 14.43
CA TRP A 12 -0.89 -29.30 13.65
C TRP A 12 -2.00 -28.63 14.47
N ASN A 13 -1.87 -28.54 15.80
CA ASN A 13 -2.92 -27.97 16.67
C ASN A 13 -2.40 -26.93 17.68
N LYS A 14 -1.46 -26.06 17.28
CA LYS A 14 -1.10 -24.86 18.07
C LYS A 14 -0.61 -23.64 17.29
N ALA A 15 -0.90 -23.56 15.98
CA ALA A 15 -0.66 -22.39 15.13
C ALA A 15 -1.96 -21.66 14.72
N GLN A 16 -3.01 -21.74 15.56
CA GLN A 16 -4.28 -21.01 15.40
C GLN A 16 -4.72 -20.32 16.69
N SER A 17 -3.85 -19.50 17.32
CA SER A 17 -4.32 -18.64 18.41
C SER A 17 -3.80 -17.20 18.42
N TRP A 18 -3.00 -16.77 17.44
CA TRP A 18 -2.58 -15.36 17.32
C TRP A 18 -2.68 -14.87 15.87
N GLY A 19 -3.72 -15.30 15.17
CA GLY A 19 -4.03 -14.88 13.81
C GLY A 19 -5.26 -13.99 13.79
N PHE A 20 -5.01 -12.68 13.74
CA PHE A 20 -5.84 -11.70 13.04
C PHE A 20 -7.36 -11.77 13.29
N LYS A 21 -7.76 -11.46 14.52
CA LYS A 21 -9.08 -10.88 14.77
C LYS A 21 -8.87 -9.45 15.25
N ASP A 22 -9.48 -8.54 14.50
CA ASP A 22 -9.75 -7.12 14.74
C ASP A 22 -9.13 -6.23 13.66
N GLY A 23 -10.01 -5.50 12.96
CA GLY A 23 -9.76 -4.65 11.81
C GLY A 23 -8.88 -3.43 12.09
N VAL A 24 -7.62 -3.66 12.45
CA VAL A 24 -6.62 -2.62 12.73
C VAL A 24 -5.55 -2.55 11.63
N LEU A 25 -5.51 -3.50 10.68
CA LEU A 25 -4.74 -3.38 9.43
C LEU A 25 -5.38 -2.43 8.40
N HIS A 26 -6.61 -1.99 8.62
CA HIS A 26 -7.32 -1.13 7.67
C HIS A 26 -6.95 0.36 7.78
N ASN A 27 -6.13 0.75 8.77
CA ASN A 27 -5.77 2.15 9.03
C ASN A 27 -4.27 2.47 9.04
N SER A 28 -3.36 1.51 8.81
CA SER A 28 -1.91 1.78 8.80
C SER A 28 -1.40 2.42 7.50
N ILE A 29 -2.25 2.46 6.48
CA ILE A 29 -1.89 2.82 5.10
C ILE A 29 -2.39 4.24 4.73
N TRP A 30 -3.43 4.73 5.41
CA TRP A 30 -4.03 6.04 5.13
C TRP A 30 -3.19 7.25 5.58
N LEU A 31 -2.10 7.02 6.31
CA LEU A 31 -1.48 8.07 7.13
C LEU A 31 -0.02 8.39 6.80
N GLU A 32 0.54 7.69 5.82
CA GLU A 32 1.91 7.92 5.36
C GLU A 32 2.05 9.19 4.49
N ARG A 33 0.93 9.85 4.12
CA ARG A 33 0.91 10.89 3.06
C ARG A 33 0.21 12.21 3.37
N ALA A 34 -0.44 12.38 4.52
CA ALA A 34 -1.06 13.68 4.83
C ALA A 34 -0.08 14.71 5.46
N ALA A 35 1.13 14.27 5.84
CA ALA A 35 2.21 15.12 6.35
C ALA A 35 3.58 14.83 5.71
N GLY A 36 3.63 14.00 4.66
CA GLY A 36 4.88 13.54 4.05
C GLY A 36 5.72 12.61 4.94
N VAL A 37 5.20 12.12 6.07
CA VAL A 37 5.92 11.24 7.01
C VAL A 37 5.49 9.79 6.83
N TYR A 38 6.45 8.89 6.71
CA TYR A 38 6.21 7.46 6.53
C TYR A 38 7.21 6.62 7.35
N HIS A 39 6.86 5.36 7.62
CA HIS A 39 7.66 4.44 8.43
C HIS A 39 8.43 3.47 7.54
N ARG A 40 9.68 3.15 7.91
CA ARG A 40 10.56 2.28 7.12
C ARG A 40 11.28 1.27 7.99
N GLU A 41 11.13 0.01 7.62
CA GLU A 41 11.92 -1.11 8.12
C GLU A 41 13.11 -1.37 7.19
N ALA A 42 14.13 -2.11 7.65
CA ALA A 42 15.14 -2.60 6.73
C ALA A 42 14.55 -3.70 5.85
N ARG A 43 15.17 -3.94 4.68
CA ARG A 43 14.84 -5.11 3.84
C ARG A 43 14.98 -6.44 4.57
N THR A 44 15.86 -6.50 5.58
CA THR A 44 16.11 -7.68 6.42
C THR A 44 15.16 -7.80 7.62
N GLY A 45 14.22 -6.86 7.76
CA GLY A 45 13.19 -6.84 8.79
C GLY A 45 13.31 -5.69 9.78
N LYS A 46 12.48 -5.77 10.81
CA LYS A 46 12.31 -4.76 11.85
C LYS A 46 13.55 -4.57 12.73
N TYR A 47 13.80 -3.33 13.13
CA TYR A 47 14.87 -2.91 14.04
C TYR A 47 16.26 -3.34 13.59
N GLN A 48 16.57 -3.10 12.32
CA GLN A 48 17.86 -3.47 11.72
C GLN A 48 18.69 -2.28 11.24
N LEU A 49 18.18 -1.05 11.32
CA LEU A 49 18.87 0.13 10.79
C LEU A 49 19.62 0.87 11.91
N THR A 50 20.92 1.05 11.74
CA THR A 50 21.68 2.09 12.46
C THR A 50 21.22 3.48 12.04
N TYR A 51 21.63 4.52 12.77
CA TYR A 51 21.22 5.89 12.42
C TYR A 51 21.64 6.30 11.00
N LEU A 52 22.85 5.93 10.59
CA LEU A 52 23.36 6.27 9.25
C LEU A 52 22.65 5.47 8.16
N GLU A 53 22.35 4.19 8.39
CA GLU A 53 21.57 3.37 7.45
C GLU A 53 20.13 3.86 7.34
N ALA A 54 19.49 4.22 8.45
CA ALA A 54 18.14 4.81 8.46
C ALA A 54 18.10 6.12 7.68
N LYS A 55 19.13 6.96 7.84
CA LYS A 55 19.29 8.20 7.07
C LYS A 55 19.40 7.90 5.57
N ALA A 56 20.29 6.97 5.19
CA ALA A 56 20.49 6.58 3.80
C ALA A 56 19.23 5.98 3.16
N VAL A 57 18.46 5.18 3.90
CA VAL A 57 17.18 4.62 3.43
C VAL A 57 16.18 5.74 3.12
N CYS A 58 16.05 6.76 3.96
CA CYS A 58 15.15 7.88 3.65
C CYS A 58 15.66 8.73 2.48
N GLU A 59 16.97 8.97 2.38
CA GLU A 59 17.58 9.76 1.30
C GLU A 59 17.48 9.06 -0.06
N TYR A 60 17.62 7.74 -0.10
CA TYR A 60 17.43 6.93 -1.31
C TYR A 60 16.03 7.09 -1.92
N GLU A 61 15.04 7.51 -1.14
CA GLU A 61 13.65 7.66 -1.56
C GLU A 61 13.23 9.13 -1.75
N GLY A 62 14.21 9.99 -1.98
CA GLY A 62 13.99 11.43 -2.15
C GLY A 62 13.53 12.12 -0.85
N GLY A 63 13.69 11.46 0.30
CA GLY A 63 13.29 11.96 1.59
C GLY A 63 14.48 12.27 2.50
N ARG A 64 14.18 12.49 3.77
CA ARG A 64 15.15 12.61 4.87
C ARG A 64 14.53 12.05 6.14
N LEU A 65 15.32 11.83 7.19
CA LEU A 65 14.73 11.49 8.48
C LEU A 65 13.77 12.60 8.94
N ALA A 66 12.58 12.20 9.37
CA ALA A 66 11.55 13.08 9.88
C ALA A 66 12.01 13.77 11.18
N THR A 67 11.67 15.04 11.33
CA THR A 67 11.81 15.73 12.61
C THR A 67 10.70 15.32 13.57
N TYR A 68 10.92 15.55 14.87
CA TYR A 68 9.88 15.32 15.88
C TYR A 68 8.59 16.08 15.57
N GLN A 69 8.70 17.34 15.12
CA GLN A 69 7.55 18.17 14.77
C GLN A 69 6.78 17.59 13.58
N GLN A 70 7.49 17.07 12.57
CA GLN A 70 6.87 16.42 11.40
C GLN A 70 6.15 15.14 11.81
N LEU A 71 6.78 14.30 12.64
CA LEU A 71 6.16 13.07 13.14
C LEU A 71 4.94 13.37 14.03
N GLU A 72 5.01 14.40 14.87
CA GLU A 72 3.87 14.84 15.69
C GLU A 72 2.73 15.43 14.84
N ALA A 73 3.04 16.16 13.78
CA ALA A 73 2.03 16.64 12.82
C ALA A 73 1.33 15.46 12.12
N ALA A 74 2.10 14.47 11.65
CA ALA A 74 1.57 13.23 11.06
C ALA A 74 0.69 12.47 12.07
N ARG A 75 1.12 12.38 13.34
CA ARG A 75 0.33 11.74 14.40
C ARG A 75 -1.02 12.44 14.61
N LYS A 76 -1.04 13.77 14.67
CA LYS A 76 -2.26 14.55 14.91
C LYS A 76 -3.35 14.31 13.87
N ILE A 77 -2.97 14.00 12.64
CA ILE A 77 -3.88 13.67 11.54
C ILE A 77 -4.15 12.16 11.42
N GLY A 78 -3.55 11.34 12.29
CA GLY A 78 -3.91 9.93 12.49
C GLY A 78 -2.75 8.93 12.43
N PHE A 79 -1.52 9.35 12.06
CA PHE A 79 -0.40 8.44 11.82
C PHE A 79 -0.01 7.70 13.11
N HIS A 80 -0.21 6.39 13.08
CA HIS A 80 -0.07 5.51 14.23
C HIS A 80 0.80 4.32 13.86
N VAL A 81 1.94 4.19 14.53
CA VAL A 81 2.88 3.08 14.31
C VAL A 81 3.40 2.59 15.65
N CYS A 82 3.25 1.29 15.90
CA CYS A 82 3.73 0.64 17.12
C CYS A 82 5.16 0.09 16.96
N ALA A 83 6.07 0.96 16.54
CA ALA A 83 7.45 0.58 16.24
C ALA A 83 8.39 1.77 16.47
N ALA A 84 9.40 1.60 17.31
CA ALA A 84 10.37 2.65 17.56
C ALA A 84 11.31 2.82 16.35
N GLY A 85 11.50 4.07 15.94
CA GLY A 85 12.32 4.40 14.78
C GLY A 85 13.16 5.65 14.97
N TRP A 86 14.22 5.74 14.18
CA TRP A 86 15.08 6.90 14.08
C TRP A 86 14.33 8.11 13.49
N MET A 87 14.60 9.26 14.08
CA MET A 87 14.21 10.60 13.62
C MET A 87 15.46 11.45 13.42
N ALA A 88 15.30 12.63 12.82
CA ALA A 88 16.35 13.61 12.59
C ALA A 88 17.16 13.90 13.87
N LYS A 89 18.47 14.15 13.69
CA LYS A 89 19.44 14.36 14.78
C LYS A 89 19.60 13.12 15.70
N GLY A 90 19.10 11.98 15.25
CA GLY A 90 19.07 10.67 15.90
C GLY A 90 18.40 10.68 17.26
N ARG A 91 17.21 11.27 17.28
CA ARG A 91 16.19 11.00 18.28
C ARG A 91 15.49 9.69 17.92
N VAL A 92 14.99 8.95 18.91
CA VAL A 92 14.19 7.73 18.68
C VAL A 92 12.85 7.86 19.36
N GLY A 93 11.79 7.37 18.71
CA GLY A 93 10.45 7.36 19.28
C GLY A 93 9.44 6.80 18.29
N TYR A 94 8.16 6.87 18.63
CA TYR A 94 7.08 6.40 17.75
C TYR A 94 5.72 7.07 18.05
N PRO A 95 4.86 7.27 17.04
CA PRO A 95 3.61 8.03 17.18
C PRO A 95 2.41 7.17 17.63
N ILE A 96 1.70 7.60 18.67
CA ILE A 96 0.49 6.96 19.19
C ILE A 96 -0.71 7.91 19.12
N VAL A 97 -1.67 7.58 18.27
CA VAL A 97 -2.94 8.32 18.13
C VAL A 97 -3.98 7.91 19.15
N LYS A 98 -4.16 6.60 19.37
CA LYS A 98 -5.13 6.07 20.32
C LYS A 98 -4.41 5.37 21.47
N ALA A 99 -4.78 5.71 22.70
CA ALA A 99 -4.25 5.06 23.89
C ALA A 99 -4.67 3.58 23.89
N GLY A 100 -3.69 2.69 23.99
CA GLY A 100 -3.90 1.25 24.15
C GLY A 100 -2.93 0.67 25.17
N THR A 101 -3.27 -0.48 25.74
CA THR A 101 -2.39 -1.18 26.70
C THR A 101 -1.21 -1.84 26.01
N ASN A 102 -1.39 -2.29 24.77
CA ASN A 102 -0.36 -3.03 24.00
C ASN A 102 0.60 -2.10 23.27
N CYS A 103 0.21 -0.84 23.03
CA CYS A 103 1.03 0.14 22.37
C CYS A 103 0.81 1.54 22.96
N GLY A 104 1.88 2.18 23.42
CA GLY A 104 1.81 3.49 24.09
C GLY A 104 1.47 3.44 25.58
N PHE A 105 1.24 2.26 26.16
CA PHE A 105 1.02 2.06 27.60
C PHE A 105 -0.06 3.01 28.19
N GLY A 106 -1.19 3.14 27.50
CA GLY A 106 -2.29 4.02 27.88
C GLY A 106 -2.04 5.51 27.60
N LYS A 107 -0.94 5.86 26.93
CA LYS A 107 -0.61 7.24 26.54
C LYS A 107 -0.82 7.46 25.03
N THR A 108 -1.15 8.69 24.68
CA THR A 108 -1.13 9.21 23.30
C THR A 108 0.02 10.21 23.14
N GLY A 109 0.44 10.46 21.90
CA GLY A 109 1.57 11.35 21.61
C GLY A 109 2.73 10.59 20.97
N ILE A 110 3.87 11.26 20.80
CA ILE A 110 5.12 10.56 20.49
C ILE A 110 5.64 9.92 21.78
N ILE A 111 5.73 8.59 21.80
CA ILE A 111 6.49 7.90 22.83
C ILE A 111 7.97 8.11 22.50
N ASP A 112 8.58 9.05 23.20
CA ASP A 112 9.91 9.56 22.90
C ASP A 112 10.97 8.90 23.79
N TYR A 113 11.95 8.26 23.16
CA TYR A 113 13.11 7.66 23.82
C TYR A 113 14.32 8.60 23.85
N GLY A 114 14.16 9.83 23.38
CA GLY A 114 15.17 10.88 23.43
C GLY A 114 16.28 10.72 22.38
N PHE A 115 17.31 11.56 22.50
CA PHE A 115 18.49 11.50 21.63
C PHE A 115 19.40 10.34 22.03
N ARG A 116 19.79 9.52 21.06
CA ARG A 116 20.70 8.39 21.30
C ARG A 116 22.14 8.80 21.05
N LEU A 117 22.99 8.62 22.05
CA LEU A 117 24.44 8.85 21.92
C LEU A 117 25.09 7.75 21.06
N ASN A 118 24.65 6.51 21.22
CA ASN A 118 25.10 5.38 20.42
C ASN A 118 24.33 5.32 19.08
N ARG A 119 24.98 5.77 18.00
CA ARG A 119 24.40 5.79 16.65
C ARG A 119 24.36 4.41 15.97
N SER A 120 24.97 3.40 16.58
CA SER A 120 24.99 2.01 16.11
C SER A 120 23.84 1.17 16.67
N GLU A 121 23.01 1.72 17.57
CA GLU A 121 21.76 1.07 17.96
C GLU A 121 20.87 0.83 16.74
N ARG A 122 20.06 -0.22 16.78
CA ARG A 122 19.22 -0.62 15.65
C ARG A 122 17.76 -0.36 15.93
N TRP A 123 17.13 0.37 15.02
CA TRP A 123 15.73 0.77 15.07
C TRP A 123 15.16 0.75 13.65
N ASP A 124 13.87 1.04 13.52
CA ASP A 124 13.28 1.38 12.22
C ASP A 124 13.61 2.84 11.87
N ALA A 125 13.01 3.42 10.84
CA ALA A 125 13.18 4.81 10.46
C ALA A 125 11.83 5.51 10.24
N TYR A 126 11.73 6.75 10.69
CA TYR A 126 10.66 7.65 10.26
C TYR A 126 11.24 8.62 9.25
N CYS A 127 10.79 8.50 8.01
CA CYS A 127 11.21 9.35 6.91
C CYS A 127 10.20 10.48 6.70
N TYR A 128 10.66 11.56 6.09
CA TYR A 128 9.89 12.71 5.68
C TYR A 128 10.30 13.11 4.28
N ASN A 129 9.33 13.12 3.37
CA ASN A 129 9.48 13.71 2.05
C ASN A 129 8.49 14.90 1.95
N PRO A 130 8.96 16.15 1.80
CA PRO A 130 8.07 17.32 1.66
C PRO A 130 7.19 17.22 0.41
N ASN A 131 7.64 16.54 -0.64
CA ASN A 131 6.89 16.34 -1.89
C ASN A 131 5.78 15.29 -1.70
N GLY A 132 5.85 14.49 -0.63
CA GLY A 132 4.75 13.65 -0.15
C GLY A 132 3.54 14.44 0.36
N LYS A 133 3.51 15.77 0.20
CA LYS A 133 2.33 16.63 0.38
C LYS A 133 1.59 16.97 -0.92
N GLU A 134 2.19 16.80 -2.10
CA GLU A 134 1.63 17.36 -3.34
C GLU A 134 1.18 16.31 -4.36
N CYS A 135 1.62 15.05 -4.24
CA CYS A 135 1.12 13.97 -5.09
C CYS A 135 1.30 12.57 -4.50
N GLY A 136 0.39 11.67 -4.88
CA GLY A 136 0.37 10.30 -4.39
C GLY A 136 -0.57 10.07 -3.22
N GLY A 137 -0.80 8.80 -2.88
CA GLY A 137 -1.82 8.41 -1.89
C GLY A 137 -2.13 6.91 -1.92
N ILE A 138 -2.78 6.40 -0.88
CA ILE A 138 -3.46 5.11 -0.99
C ILE A 138 -4.95 5.37 -1.20
N PHE A 139 -5.51 4.73 -2.22
CA PHE A 139 -6.86 4.95 -2.68
C PHE A 139 -7.64 3.64 -2.61
N THR A 140 -8.74 3.67 -1.86
CA THR A 140 -9.61 2.50 -1.69
C THR A 140 -11.04 2.76 -2.14
N ASP A 141 -11.32 3.97 -2.64
CA ASP A 141 -12.62 4.32 -3.18
C ASP A 141 -12.90 3.48 -4.44
N SER A 142 -14.17 3.33 -4.82
CA SER A 142 -14.52 2.60 -6.05
C SER A 142 -14.13 3.33 -7.33
N LYS A 143 -13.72 4.60 -7.24
CA LYS A 143 -13.21 5.39 -8.36
C LYS A 143 -12.42 6.60 -7.86
N HIS A 144 -11.43 7.04 -8.64
CA HIS A 144 -10.73 8.30 -8.41
C HIS A 144 -10.09 8.80 -9.71
N ILE A 145 -9.74 10.09 -9.77
CA ILE A 145 -8.94 10.68 -10.84
C ILE A 145 -7.64 11.21 -10.25
N PHE A 146 -6.51 10.61 -10.63
CA PHE A 146 -5.18 11.11 -10.38
C PHE A 146 -4.82 12.18 -11.40
N LYS A 147 -4.02 13.13 -10.93
CA LYS A 147 -3.45 14.16 -11.77
C LYS A 147 -1.97 14.27 -11.44
N SER A 148 -1.15 14.63 -12.43
CA SER A 148 0.21 15.08 -12.17
C SER A 148 0.20 16.26 -11.19
N PRO A 149 1.28 16.45 -10.43
CA PRO A 149 1.42 17.63 -9.58
C PRO A 149 1.36 18.90 -10.44
N GLY A 150 0.79 19.98 -9.92
CA GLY A 150 0.70 21.25 -10.66
C GLY A 150 -0.41 21.33 -11.72
N TYR A 151 -1.03 20.21 -12.10
CA TYR A 151 -2.11 20.16 -13.10
C TYR A 151 -3.24 21.16 -12.80
N PRO A 152 -3.73 21.96 -13.77
CA PRO A 152 -3.53 21.85 -15.23
C PRO A 152 -2.29 22.56 -15.78
N ASN A 153 -1.43 23.10 -14.93
CA ASN A 153 -0.13 23.59 -15.40
C ASN A 153 0.83 22.40 -15.57
N GLU A 154 1.97 22.68 -16.19
CA GLU A 154 3.08 21.73 -16.27
C GLU A 154 3.49 21.24 -14.88
N TYR A 155 3.91 19.98 -14.79
CA TYR A 155 4.50 19.44 -13.56
C TYR A 155 5.87 20.09 -13.29
N GLU A 156 6.38 19.99 -12.06
CA GLU A 156 7.71 20.53 -11.74
C GLU A 156 8.79 19.44 -11.89
N ASN A 157 10.03 19.87 -11.99
CA ASN A 157 11.21 18.99 -11.95
C ASN A 157 11.37 18.33 -10.57
N GLU A 158 12.13 17.24 -10.54
CA GLU A 158 12.56 16.51 -9.35
C GLU A 158 11.38 15.98 -8.49
N GLN A 159 10.27 15.63 -9.15
CA GLN A 159 9.08 15.10 -8.49
C GLN A 159 9.11 13.57 -8.48
N ILE A 160 8.65 13.01 -7.36
CA ILE A 160 8.46 11.57 -7.21
C ILE A 160 7.11 11.35 -6.53
N CYS A 161 6.17 10.77 -7.26
CA CYS A 161 4.82 10.52 -6.80
C CYS A 161 4.50 9.03 -6.83
N TYR A 162 3.79 8.55 -5.83
CA TYR A 162 3.32 7.17 -5.79
C TYR A 162 1.82 7.12 -5.47
N TRP A 163 1.02 6.47 -6.31
CA TRP A 163 -0.39 6.19 -6.02
C TRP A 163 -0.57 4.69 -5.90
N HIS A 164 -1.02 4.22 -4.73
CA HIS A 164 -1.36 2.81 -4.54
C HIS A 164 -2.88 2.67 -4.48
N ILE A 165 -3.43 1.85 -5.35
CA ILE A 165 -4.85 1.52 -5.37
C ILE A 165 -5.02 0.19 -4.63
N ARG A 166 -5.98 0.13 -3.70
CA ARG A 166 -6.32 -1.10 -2.98
C ARG A 166 -7.82 -1.22 -2.80
N LEU A 167 -8.42 -2.08 -3.61
CA LEU A 167 -9.85 -2.36 -3.61
C LEU A 167 -10.18 -3.57 -2.72
N LYS A 168 -11.47 -3.91 -2.62
CA LYS A 168 -11.91 -5.10 -1.89
C LYS A 168 -11.47 -6.36 -2.64
N TYR A 169 -11.23 -7.43 -1.89
CA TYR A 169 -10.91 -8.74 -2.48
C TYR A 169 -12.00 -9.17 -3.48
N GLY A 170 -11.56 -9.69 -4.62
CA GLY A 170 -12.41 -10.11 -5.72
C GLY A 170 -12.73 -9.01 -6.74
N GLN A 171 -12.48 -7.74 -6.42
CA GLN A 171 -12.57 -6.64 -7.38
C GLN A 171 -11.29 -6.55 -8.22
N GLN A 172 -11.42 -6.05 -9.44
CA GLN A 172 -10.31 -5.63 -10.31
C GLN A 172 -10.29 -4.10 -10.45
N ILE A 173 -9.15 -3.58 -10.83
CA ILE A 173 -8.90 -2.15 -11.08
C ILE A 173 -8.83 -1.98 -12.58
N HIS A 174 -9.69 -1.11 -13.11
CA HIS A 174 -9.60 -0.65 -14.49
C HIS A 174 -9.08 0.79 -14.48
N LEU A 175 -7.88 0.97 -15.04
CA LEU A 175 -7.15 2.23 -15.14
C LEU A 175 -7.29 2.78 -16.56
N GLN A 176 -7.70 4.04 -16.66
CA GLN A 176 -7.97 4.72 -17.91
C GLN A 176 -7.19 6.03 -17.98
N PHE A 177 -6.44 6.22 -19.06
CA PHE A 177 -5.73 7.47 -19.35
C PHE A 177 -6.70 8.45 -20.01
N LEU A 178 -6.85 9.64 -19.42
CA LEU A 178 -7.74 10.69 -19.94
C LEU A 178 -6.95 11.75 -20.72
N GLU A 179 -5.78 12.11 -20.21
CA GLU A 179 -4.82 13.04 -20.80
C GLU A 179 -3.41 12.57 -20.44
N PHE A 180 -2.45 12.73 -21.36
CA PHE A 180 -1.06 12.33 -21.16
C PHE A 180 -0.13 13.21 -22.01
N ASP A 181 0.82 13.86 -21.34
CA ASP A 181 1.86 14.71 -21.92
C ASP A 181 3.02 14.77 -20.92
N VAL A 182 3.98 13.86 -21.07
CA VAL A 182 5.20 13.75 -20.24
C VAL A 182 6.39 13.93 -21.17
N GLU A 183 7.50 14.51 -20.70
CA GLU A 183 8.69 14.71 -21.54
C GLU A 183 9.04 13.43 -22.31
N ASP A 184 9.15 13.55 -23.64
CA ASP A 184 9.51 12.45 -24.51
C ASP A 184 11.03 12.32 -24.63
N ASP A 185 11.55 11.13 -24.33
CA ASP A 185 12.91 10.75 -24.67
C ASP A 185 12.94 9.31 -25.19
N THR A 186 13.99 8.95 -25.92
CA THR A 186 14.08 7.69 -26.67
C THR A 186 13.85 6.43 -25.83
N ALA A 187 14.00 6.49 -24.50
CA ALA A 187 13.78 5.36 -23.61
C ALA A 187 12.90 5.65 -22.38
N CYS A 188 12.18 6.77 -22.33
CA CYS A 188 11.45 7.23 -21.14
C CYS A 188 12.33 7.14 -19.87
N MET A 189 13.51 7.74 -19.93
CA MET A 189 14.52 7.72 -18.88
C MET A 189 14.62 9.04 -18.12
N ALA A 190 14.17 10.15 -18.71
CA ALA A 190 14.10 11.45 -18.05
C ALA A 190 12.85 11.48 -17.16
N ASP A 191 11.70 11.80 -17.75
CA ASP A 191 10.41 11.79 -17.07
C ASP A 191 9.59 10.57 -17.48
N TYR A 192 8.85 10.00 -16.52
CA TYR A 192 8.00 8.85 -16.83
C TYR A 192 6.92 8.57 -15.79
N LEU A 193 5.87 7.91 -16.28
CA LEU A 193 4.92 7.19 -15.45
C LEU A 193 5.14 5.68 -15.57
N GLU A 194 5.36 4.99 -14.45
CA GLU A 194 5.39 3.54 -14.36
C GLU A 194 4.08 3.02 -13.74
N VAL A 195 3.58 1.89 -14.27
CA VAL A 195 2.42 1.17 -13.73
C VAL A 195 2.83 -0.25 -13.35
N TYR A 196 2.38 -0.68 -12.17
CA TYR A 196 2.61 -2.01 -11.62
C TYR A 196 1.29 -2.66 -11.21
N ASP A 197 1.04 -3.88 -11.66
CA ASP A 197 -0.05 -4.76 -11.22
C ASP A 197 0.31 -5.47 -9.92
N SER A 198 0.79 -4.69 -8.96
CA SER A 198 1.16 -5.12 -7.61
C SER A 198 1.06 -3.93 -6.64
N TYR A 199 1.25 -4.19 -5.35
CA TYR A 199 1.23 -3.13 -4.33
C TYR A 199 2.62 -2.47 -4.12
N ASP A 200 3.65 -2.95 -4.82
CA ASP A 200 5.02 -2.42 -4.78
C ASP A 200 5.49 -2.00 -6.19
N ASP A 201 6.68 -1.40 -6.28
CA ASP A 201 7.33 -1.00 -7.53
C ASP A 201 8.47 -1.96 -7.93
N VAL A 202 8.46 -3.18 -7.39
CA VAL A 202 9.51 -4.20 -7.61
C VAL A 202 8.97 -5.35 -8.46
N THR A 203 7.70 -5.68 -8.29
CA THR A 203 7.02 -6.80 -8.94
C THR A 203 5.83 -6.33 -9.76
N GLY A 204 5.42 -7.14 -10.74
CA GLY A 204 4.21 -6.84 -11.53
C GLY A 204 4.34 -5.63 -12.44
N PHE A 205 5.55 -5.27 -12.90
CA PHE A 205 5.74 -4.19 -13.88
C PHE A 205 4.87 -4.41 -15.12
N VAL A 206 4.05 -3.41 -15.45
CA VAL A 206 3.15 -3.42 -16.61
C VAL A 206 3.79 -2.63 -17.75
N GLY A 207 4.23 -1.41 -17.47
CA GLY A 207 4.80 -0.53 -18.48
C GLY A 207 5.31 0.77 -17.90
N ARG A 208 6.10 1.45 -18.73
CA ARG A 208 6.62 2.79 -18.52
C ARG A 208 6.19 3.65 -19.70
N TYR A 209 5.70 4.85 -19.41
CA TYR A 209 5.07 5.74 -20.38
C TYR A 209 5.68 7.15 -20.29
N CYS A 210 5.94 7.75 -21.44
CA CYS A 210 6.35 9.14 -21.63
C CYS A 210 5.88 9.63 -23.01
N GLY A 211 6.06 10.91 -23.34
CA GLY A 211 5.52 11.55 -24.53
C GLY A 211 4.07 12.00 -24.42
N ASP A 212 3.47 12.35 -25.56
CA ASP A 212 2.11 12.87 -25.68
C ASP A 212 1.10 11.87 -26.27
N GLU A 213 1.55 10.66 -26.60
CA GLU A 213 0.67 9.57 -27.04
C GLU A 213 -0.10 9.01 -25.84
N LEU A 214 -1.43 9.00 -25.95
CA LEU A 214 -2.30 8.50 -24.89
C LEU A 214 -2.15 6.98 -24.74
N PRO A 215 -1.71 6.44 -23.58
CA PRO A 215 -1.55 5.01 -23.39
C PRO A 215 -2.89 4.24 -23.37
N ASP A 216 -2.82 2.94 -23.69
CA ASP A 216 -3.97 2.04 -23.61
C ASP A 216 -4.47 1.85 -22.16
N ASP A 217 -5.78 1.63 -22.00
CA ASP A 217 -6.39 1.32 -20.72
C ASP A 217 -5.86 -0.01 -20.15
N ILE A 218 -5.61 -0.05 -18.83
CA ILE A 218 -4.98 -1.19 -18.14
C ILE A 218 -5.99 -1.81 -17.19
N SER A 219 -6.09 -3.15 -17.18
CA SER A 219 -6.86 -3.90 -16.20
C SER A 219 -5.94 -4.74 -15.32
N SER A 220 -6.07 -4.60 -14.01
CA SER A 220 -5.29 -5.37 -13.04
C SER A 220 -5.75 -6.83 -12.98
N THR A 221 -4.84 -7.73 -12.60
CA THR A 221 -5.19 -9.13 -12.32
C THR A 221 -5.85 -9.29 -10.95
N GLY A 222 -5.58 -8.38 -10.02
CA GLY A 222 -6.08 -8.40 -8.66
C GLY A 222 -6.70 -7.09 -8.20
N ASN A 223 -6.81 -6.92 -6.89
CA ASN A 223 -7.42 -5.74 -6.26
C ASN A 223 -6.39 -4.67 -5.85
N VAL A 224 -5.15 -4.75 -6.37
CA VAL A 224 -4.06 -3.81 -6.06
C VAL A 224 -3.36 -3.36 -7.34
N MET A 225 -2.90 -2.11 -7.37
CA MET A 225 -2.12 -1.54 -8.47
C MET A 225 -1.32 -0.34 -7.93
N THR A 226 -0.11 -0.12 -8.45
CA THR A 226 0.74 1.01 -8.10
C THR A 226 1.09 1.82 -9.34
N LEU A 227 0.95 3.14 -9.24
CA LEU A 227 1.43 4.10 -10.22
C LEU A 227 2.57 4.89 -9.60
N LYS A 228 3.63 5.13 -10.37
CA LYS A 228 4.80 5.90 -9.96
C LYS A 228 5.12 6.93 -11.03
N PHE A 229 5.12 8.20 -10.68
CA PHE A 229 5.58 9.26 -11.56
C PHE A 229 6.91 9.79 -11.06
N LEU A 230 7.87 9.97 -11.97
CA LEU A 230 9.17 10.56 -11.70
C LEU A 230 9.44 11.63 -12.76
N SER A 231 9.93 12.80 -12.32
CA SER A 231 10.54 13.80 -13.20
C SER A 231 11.99 14.08 -12.83
N ASP A 232 12.81 14.40 -13.83
CA ASP A 232 14.23 14.67 -13.69
C ASP A 232 14.51 16.16 -13.34
N ALA A 233 15.75 16.63 -13.49
CA ALA A 233 16.11 18.00 -13.13
C ALA A 233 15.72 19.08 -14.15
N SER A 234 15.18 18.72 -15.32
CA SER A 234 14.94 19.63 -16.44
C SER A 234 13.84 19.14 -17.38
N VAL A 235 13.26 20.09 -18.12
CA VAL A 235 12.18 19.86 -19.09
C VAL A 235 10.90 19.34 -18.41
N THR A 236 9.80 19.97 -18.74
CA THR A 236 8.49 19.69 -18.15
C THR A 236 7.46 19.69 -19.26
N ALA A 237 6.35 19.01 -19.02
CA ALA A 237 5.24 18.90 -19.96
C ALA A 237 3.89 19.01 -19.21
N GLY A 238 2.77 18.97 -19.94
CA GLY A 238 1.43 19.20 -19.39
C GLY A 238 0.96 18.19 -18.33
N GLY A 239 1.66 17.07 -18.20
CA GLY A 239 1.41 16.02 -17.24
C GLY A 239 0.26 15.09 -17.66
N PHE A 240 -0.54 14.63 -16.71
CA PHE A 240 -1.56 13.62 -17.00
C PHE A 240 -2.80 13.72 -16.13
N GLN A 241 -3.89 13.15 -16.64
CA GLN A 241 -5.07 12.78 -15.87
C GLN A 241 -5.38 11.30 -16.07
N ILE A 242 -5.47 10.54 -14.98
CA ILE A 242 -5.71 9.10 -15.01
C ILE A 242 -6.85 8.76 -14.07
N LYS A 243 -7.83 8.02 -14.57
CA LYS A 243 -8.97 7.58 -13.78
C LYS A 243 -8.86 6.10 -13.50
N TYR A 244 -9.10 5.69 -12.25
CA TYR A 244 -9.35 4.28 -11.96
C TYR A 244 -10.81 4.05 -11.57
N THR A 245 -11.30 2.83 -11.83
CA THR A 245 -12.60 2.34 -11.37
C THR A 245 -12.50 0.90 -10.88
N ALA A 246 -13.30 0.58 -9.88
CA ALA A 246 -13.49 -0.78 -9.38
C ALA A 246 -14.42 -1.57 -10.30
N VAL A 247 -13.97 -2.73 -10.74
CA VAL A 247 -14.75 -3.69 -11.51
C VAL A 247 -15.07 -4.87 -10.60
N ASP A 248 -16.36 -5.06 -10.32
CA ASP A 248 -16.83 -6.22 -9.56
C ASP A 248 -16.71 -7.50 -10.39
N PRO A 249 -16.46 -8.65 -9.76
CA PRO A 249 -16.46 -9.91 -10.47
C PRO A 249 -17.87 -10.18 -11.03
N PRO A 250 -17.99 -10.90 -12.17
CA PRO A 250 -19.30 -11.25 -12.71
C PRO A 250 -20.16 -11.89 -11.63
N SER A 251 -21.33 -11.31 -11.36
CA SER A 251 -22.27 -11.90 -10.40
C SER A 251 -22.59 -13.32 -10.86
N LYS A 252 -22.42 -14.32 -9.97
CA LYS A 252 -22.97 -15.65 -10.26
C LYS A 252 -24.44 -15.49 -10.64
N PRO A 253 -24.92 -16.17 -11.70
CA PRO A 253 -26.35 -16.18 -11.99
C PRO A 253 -27.08 -16.61 -10.72
N SER A 254 -27.97 -15.76 -10.22
CA SER A 254 -28.82 -16.11 -9.10
C SER A 254 -29.67 -17.29 -9.52
N ASP A 255 -29.56 -18.42 -8.81
CA ASP A 255 -30.47 -19.54 -8.95
C ASP A 255 -31.90 -18.99 -8.75
N GLY A 256 -32.62 -18.88 -9.86
CA GLY A 256 -33.99 -18.45 -9.91
C GLY A 256 -34.82 -19.36 -9.01
N LYS A 257 -35.25 -18.84 -7.86
CA LYS A 257 -36.24 -19.47 -7.00
C LYS A 257 -37.58 -19.42 -7.73
N ASN A 258 -37.81 -20.36 -8.65
CA ASN A 258 -39.10 -20.50 -9.31
C ASN A 258 -40.13 -20.97 -8.28
N THR A 259 -41.00 -20.03 -7.96
CA THR A 259 -42.22 -20.22 -7.20
C THR A 259 -43.16 -21.15 -7.97
N THR A 260 -43.73 -22.08 -7.21
CA THR A 260 -44.90 -22.92 -7.46
C THR A 260 -45.72 -22.63 -8.72
N SER A 261 -45.73 -23.58 -9.66
CA SER A 261 -46.94 -23.90 -10.42
C SER A 261 -47.11 -25.42 -10.49
N GLN A 262 -48.34 -25.86 -10.25
CA GLN A 262 -48.72 -27.25 -10.06
C GLN A 262 -48.52 -28.06 -11.35
N GLY A 263 -47.72 -29.14 -11.27
CA GLY A 263 -47.69 -30.21 -12.27
C GLY A 263 -47.86 -31.55 -11.55
N LYS A 264 -49.04 -32.17 -11.68
CA LYS A 264 -49.33 -33.52 -11.17
C LYS A 264 -48.39 -34.52 -11.86
N ILE A 265 -47.58 -35.22 -11.09
CA ILE A 265 -46.89 -36.44 -11.51
C ILE A 265 -47.65 -37.65 -10.97
N ASN A 266 -48.32 -38.40 -11.85
CA ASN A 266 -48.92 -39.69 -11.52
C ASN A 266 -47.84 -40.76 -11.64
N PHE A 267 -47.46 -41.37 -10.52
CA PHE A 267 -46.63 -42.59 -10.52
C PHE A 267 -47.54 -43.82 -10.52
N LEU A 268 -47.39 -44.66 -11.56
CA LEU A 268 -47.92 -46.02 -11.57
C LEU A 268 -46.99 -46.94 -10.75
N PRO A 269 -47.51 -47.89 -9.96
CA PRO A 269 -46.68 -48.80 -9.18
C PRO A 269 -46.22 -49.98 -10.05
N GLY A 270 -44.91 -50.01 -10.36
CA GLY A 270 -44.22 -51.16 -10.95
C GLY A 270 -43.54 -52.01 -9.88
N LYS A 271 -44.02 -53.24 -9.72
CA LYS A 271 -43.57 -54.28 -8.76
C LYS A 271 -42.15 -54.80 -9.05
N PHE A 272 -41.43 -55.03 -7.95
CA PHE A 272 -40.58 -56.18 -7.56
C PHE A 272 -39.77 -56.97 -8.59
N GLY A 273 -38.50 -57.23 -8.21
CA GLY A 273 -37.76 -58.43 -8.63
C GLY A 273 -36.30 -58.41 -8.15
N ILE A 274 -36.05 -58.97 -6.97
CA ILE A 274 -34.71 -59.34 -6.46
C ILE A 274 -34.33 -60.67 -7.13
N LEU A 275 -33.07 -60.79 -7.58
CA LEU A 275 -32.26 -62.00 -7.50
C LEU A 275 -30.83 -61.58 -7.13
#